data_AF-A0A3M9NME2-F1
#
_entry.id   AF-A0A3M9NME2-F1
#
_cell.length_a   1.000
_cell.length_b   1.000
_cell.length_c   1.000
_cell.angle_alpha   90.00
_cell.angle_beta   90.00
_cell.angle_gamma   90.00
#
_symmetry.space_group_name_H-M   'P 1'
#
loop_
_entity.id
_entity.type
_entity.pdbx_description
1 polymer ?
#
loop_
_entity_poly.entity_id
_entity_poly.type
_entity_poly.pdbx_seq_one_letter_code
_entity_poly.pdbx_strand_id
1 'polypeptide(L)'
;MKEAVSKKLSLINLEALNEKEANKYVVYQAILESLPGCRDLDDLKERLMNKNIETLYKYKGQTNELQGIGFKIGNFKYKGSEIDRKFSVLNLQKGIVKQRINQDGEFFKEIHLSQSLSQNKSSEKYKDFKNQRTLLNELLTPEKQPMNADEDFSPDKPKKKKSKCLHL
;
A
#
# COMPACT_ATOMS: atom_id res chain seq x y z
N MET A 1 27.45 -50.69 7.82
CA MET A 1 27.51 -49.73 6.70
C MET A 1 26.23 -48.89 6.71
N LYS A 2 26.26 -47.67 7.28
CA LYS A 2 25.11 -46.75 7.35
C LYS A 2 25.55 -45.32 7.04
N GLU A 3 26.09 -45.09 5.85
CA GLU A 3 26.40 -43.74 5.36
C GLU A 3 25.97 -43.61 3.91
N ALA A 4 24.68 -43.36 3.67
CA ALA A 4 24.16 -43.04 2.34
C ALA A 4 22.91 -42.14 2.36
N VAL A 5 22.20 -42.01 3.49
CA VAL A 5 20.91 -41.30 3.52
C VAL A 5 21.07 -39.78 3.77
N SER A 6 22.08 -39.37 4.55
CA SER A 6 22.22 -37.97 4.98
C SER A 6 22.55 -36.98 3.84
N LYS A 7 23.48 -37.35 2.93
CA LYS A 7 23.93 -36.47 1.84
C LYS A 7 22.83 -36.21 0.79
N LYS A 8 21.89 -37.13 0.61
CA LYS A 8 20.78 -37.00 -0.34
C LYS A 8 19.72 -36.00 0.16
N LEU A 9 19.49 -35.98 1.47
CA LEU A 9 18.49 -35.11 2.08
C LEU A 9 18.88 -33.63 1.96
N SER A 10 20.16 -33.29 2.12
CA SER A 10 20.64 -31.90 1.98
C SER A 10 20.54 -31.38 0.55
N LEU A 11 20.82 -32.20 -0.46
CA LEU A 11 20.65 -31.86 -1.88
C LEU A 11 19.18 -31.61 -2.23
N ILE A 12 18.29 -32.50 -1.78
CA ILE A 12 16.83 -32.36 -1.96
C ILE A 12 16.32 -31.07 -1.30
N ASN A 13 16.83 -30.76 -0.10
CA ASN A 13 16.45 -29.54 0.61
C ASN A 13 16.95 -28.26 -0.09
N LEU A 14 18.13 -28.31 -0.73
CA LEU A 14 18.66 -27.20 -1.53
C LEU A 14 17.83 -26.99 -2.80
N GLU A 15 17.45 -28.05 -3.51
CA GLU A 15 16.57 -27.98 -4.67
C GLU A 15 15.22 -27.37 -4.31
N ALA A 16 14.57 -27.86 -3.24
CA ALA A 16 13.29 -27.32 -2.76
C ALA A 16 13.41 -25.85 -2.28
N LEU A 17 14.54 -25.47 -1.69
CA LEU A 17 14.80 -24.08 -1.30
C LEU A 17 14.91 -23.18 -2.53
N ASN A 18 15.62 -23.64 -3.57
CA ASN A 18 15.75 -22.92 -4.84
C ASN A 18 14.40 -22.77 -5.55
N GLU A 19 13.59 -23.83 -5.59
CA GLU A 19 12.24 -23.76 -6.14
C GLU A 19 11.36 -22.77 -5.37
N LYS A 20 11.45 -22.78 -4.02
CA LYS A 20 10.71 -21.84 -3.18
C LYS A 20 11.15 -20.40 -3.46
N GLU A 21 12.43 -20.11 -3.58
CA GLU A 21 12.92 -18.75 -3.83
C GLU A 21 12.62 -18.28 -5.27
N ALA A 22 12.71 -19.18 -6.26
CA ALA A 22 12.31 -18.90 -7.64
C ALA A 22 10.82 -18.56 -7.74
N ASN A 23 9.95 -19.37 -7.11
CA ASN A 23 8.51 -19.12 -7.09
C ASN A 23 8.16 -17.81 -6.37
N LYS A 24 8.90 -17.46 -5.31
CA LYS A 24 8.75 -16.16 -4.63
C LYS A 24 9.04 -15.00 -5.58
N TYR A 25 10.08 -15.12 -6.42
CA TYR A 25 10.41 -14.12 -7.44
C TYR A 25 9.35 -14.04 -8.55
N VAL A 26 8.80 -15.17 -8.98
CA VAL A 26 7.69 -15.21 -9.96
C VAL A 26 6.48 -14.44 -9.42
N VAL A 27 6.12 -14.67 -8.15
CA VAL A 27 5.04 -13.94 -7.49
C VAL A 27 5.37 -12.45 -7.40
N TYR A 28 6.60 -12.09 -7.04
CA TYR A 28 7.04 -10.69 -7.02
C TYR A 28 6.81 -9.99 -8.36
N GLN A 29 7.28 -10.59 -9.46
CA GLN A 29 7.12 -10.03 -10.80
C GLN A 29 5.66 -9.94 -11.21
N ALA A 30 4.88 -10.98 -10.95
CA ALA A 30 3.46 -11.00 -11.26
C ALA A 30 2.70 -9.85 -10.56
N ILE A 31 3.00 -9.57 -9.29
CA ILE A 31 2.39 -8.45 -8.56
C ILE A 31 2.86 -7.12 -9.15
N LEU A 32 4.15 -6.97 -9.41
CA LEU A 32 4.73 -5.73 -9.95
C LEU A 32 4.11 -5.35 -11.30
N GLU A 33 3.90 -6.33 -12.18
CA GLU A 33 3.26 -6.15 -13.48
C GLU A 33 1.75 -5.91 -13.39
N SER A 34 1.08 -6.48 -12.39
CA SER A 34 -0.38 -6.38 -12.25
C SER A 34 -0.83 -5.12 -11.53
N LEU A 35 0.04 -4.56 -10.67
CA LEU A 35 -0.18 -3.33 -9.93
C LEU A 35 -0.50 -2.10 -10.80
N PRO A 36 0.22 -1.80 -11.89
CA PRO A 36 -0.13 -0.70 -12.77
C PRO A 36 -1.47 -0.97 -13.47
N GLY A 37 -2.44 -0.08 -13.23
CA GLY A 37 -3.77 -0.18 -13.83
C GLY A 37 -4.76 -1.06 -13.06
N CYS A 38 -4.39 -1.49 -11.86
CA CYS A 38 -5.31 -2.12 -10.92
C CYS A 38 -6.15 -1.05 -10.21
N ARG A 39 -7.48 -1.22 -10.15
CA ARG A 39 -8.34 -0.26 -9.44
C ARG A 39 -8.45 -0.61 -7.97
N ASP A 40 -8.63 -1.87 -7.62
CA ASP A 40 -8.88 -2.33 -6.25
C ASP A 40 -8.10 -3.60 -5.92
N LEU A 41 -8.02 -3.99 -4.65
CA LEU A 41 -7.36 -5.26 -4.30
C LEU A 41 -8.02 -6.48 -4.97
N ASP A 42 -9.33 -6.40 -5.24
CA ASP A 42 -10.06 -7.47 -5.92
C ASP A 42 -9.66 -7.57 -7.41
N ASP A 43 -9.47 -6.45 -8.11
CA ASP A 43 -8.87 -6.44 -9.45
C ASP A 43 -7.47 -7.08 -9.45
N LEU A 44 -6.66 -6.79 -8.43
CA LEU A 44 -5.33 -7.39 -8.30
C LEU A 44 -5.44 -8.91 -8.15
N LYS A 45 -6.38 -9.38 -7.34
CA LYS A 45 -6.66 -10.80 -7.15
C LYS A 45 -7.05 -11.47 -8.47
N GLU A 46 -7.96 -10.89 -9.25
CA GLU A 46 -8.38 -11.44 -10.53
C GLU A 46 -7.22 -11.53 -11.54
N ARG A 47 -6.42 -10.47 -11.65
CA ARG A 47 -5.23 -10.45 -12.52
C ARG A 47 -4.20 -11.50 -12.13
N LEU A 48 -3.97 -11.68 -10.84
CA LEU A 48 -3.07 -12.71 -10.33
C LEU A 48 -3.62 -14.11 -10.56
N MET A 49 -4.94 -14.29 -10.49
CA MET A 49 -5.59 -15.57 -10.79
C MET A 49 -5.33 -16.00 -12.24
N ASN A 50 -5.34 -15.07 -13.19
CA ASN A 50 -4.96 -15.33 -14.59
C ASN A 50 -3.49 -15.78 -14.75
N LYS A 51 -2.63 -15.45 -13.78
CA LYS A 51 -1.23 -15.88 -13.71
C LYS A 51 -1.02 -17.14 -12.84
N ASN A 52 -2.10 -17.86 -12.51
CA ASN A 52 -2.09 -19.02 -11.62
C ASN A 52 -1.59 -18.72 -10.20
N ILE A 53 -1.78 -17.48 -9.73
CA ILE A 53 -1.43 -17.05 -8.38
C ILE A 53 -2.72 -16.74 -7.62
N GLU A 54 -3.02 -17.55 -6.62
CA GLU A 54 -4.18 -17.38 -5.74
C GLU A 54 -3.86 -16.37 -4.65
N THR A 55 -4.71 -15.37 -4.47
CA THR A 55 -4.57 -14.37 -3.40
C THR A 55 -5.39 -14.78 -2.18
N LEU A 56 -4.75 -14.79 -1.01
CA LEU A 56 -5.32 -15.20 0.28
C LEU A 56 -5.42 -13.99 1.20
N TYR A 57 -6.63 -13.67 1.65
CA TYR A 57 -6.87 -12.58 2.59
C TYR A 57 -6.94 -13.08 4.03
N LYS A 58 -6.33 -12.33 4.94
CA LYS A 58 -6.43 -12.55 6.38
C LYS A 58 -7.17 -11.39 7.02
N TYR A 59 -8.33 -11.67 7.60
CA TYR A 59 -9.13 -10.69 8.34
C TYR A 59 -8.89 -10.80 9.84
N LYS A 60 -9.14 -9.70 10.55
CA LYS A 60 -9.18 -9.67 12.01
C LYS A 60 -10.47 -10.36 12.48
N GLY A 61 -10.43 -11.09 13.60
CA GLY A 61 -11.51 -12.02 13.96
C GLY A 61 -12.91 -11.38 14.06
N GLN A 62 -13.04 -10.28 14.82
CA GLN A 62 -14.33 -9.62 15.05
C GLN A 62 -14.63 -8.47 14.07
N THR A 63 -13.65 -8.02 13.28
CA THR A 63 -13.79 -6.88 12.38
C THR A 63 -13.49 -7.30 10.95
N ASN A 64 -14.26 -6.80 9.97
CA ASN A 64 -13.96 -7.02 8.54
C ASN A 64 -12.71 -6.26 8.05
N GLU A 65 -11.79 -5.94 8.97
CA GLU A 65 -10.54 -5.28 8.68
C GLU A 65 -9.54 -6.28 8.12
N LEU A 66 -9.05 -5.99 6.90
CA LEU A 66 -8.03 -6.77 6.26
C LEU A 66 -6.67 -6.57 6.96
N GLN A 67 -6.17 -7.59 7.65
CA GLN A 67 -4.92 -7.56 8.41
C GLN A 67 -3.73 -8.00 7.57
N GLY A 68 -3.93 -8.96 6.68
CA GLY A 68 -2.86 -9.57 5.92
C GLY A 68 -3.29 -10.02 4.53
N ILE A 69 -2.31 -10.12 3.66
CA ILE A 69 -2.45 -10.67 2.31
C ILE A 69 -1.33 -11.70 2.10
N GLY A 70 -1.68 -12.80 1.45
CA GLY A 70 -0.77 -13.83 1.03
C GLY A 70 -1.04 -14.23 -0.41
N PHE A 71 -0.07 -14.91 -1.00
CA PHE A 71 -0.09 -15.35 -2.38
C PHE A 71 0.31 -16.82 -2.42
N LYS A 72 -0.40 -17.60 -3.22
CA LYS A 72 -0.17 -19.03 -3.36
C LYS A 72 0.04 -19.34 -4.84
N ILE A 73 1.12 -20.06 -5.11
CA ILE A 73 1.47 -20.56 -6.44
C ILE A 73 1.76 -22.04 -6.33
N GLY A 74 0.97 -22.87 -7.01
CA GLY A 74 0.98 -24.33 -6.83
C GLY A 74 0.87 -24.72 -5.35
N ASN A 75 1.95 -25.30 -4.82
CA ASN A 75 2.04 -25.82 -3.45
C ASN A 75 2.63 -24.82 -2.45
N PHE A 76 3.20 -23.71 -2.92
CA PHE A 76 3.88 -22.74 -2.07
C PHE A 76 2.96 -21.58 -1.70
N LYS A 77 3.09 -21.10 -0.47
CA LYS A 77 2.34 -19.96 0.07
C LYS A 77 3.32 -18.95 0.66
N TYR A 78 3.14 -17.69 0.31
CA TYR A 78 3.98 -16.58 0.74
C TYR A 78 3.13 -15.49 1.36
N LYS A 79 3.60 -14.87 2.44
CA LYS A 79 3.00 -13.63 2.93
C LYS A 79 3.44 -12.49 2.01
N GLY A 80 2.57 -11.49 1.81
CA GLY A 80 2.95 -10.31 1.03
C GLY A 80 4.24 -9.66 1.54
N SER A 81 4.35 -9.48 2.87
CA SER A 81 5.55 -8.94 3.51
C SER A 81 6.77 -9.86 3.50
N GLU A 82 6.60 -11.16 3.24
CA GLU A 82 7.70 -12.11 3.07
C GLU A 82 8.33 -11.97 1.68
N ILE A 83 7.53 -11.59 0.68
CA ILE A 83 8.00 -11.29 -0.68
C ILE A 83 8.64 -9.90 -0.71
N ASP A 84 7.90 -8.87 -0.34
CA ASP A 84 8.40 -7.49 -0.22
C ASP A 84 7.51 -6.70 0.76
N ARG A 85 8.10 -5.84 1.59
CA ARG A 85 7.36 -4.94 2.48
C ARG A 85 6.34 -4.08 1.72
N LYS A 86 6.59 -3.75 0.45
CA LYS A 86 5.68 -3.03 -0.45
C LYS A 86 4.38 -3.79 -0.72
N PHE A 87 4.39 -5.12 -0.62
CA PHE A 87 3.22 -5.97 -0.85
C PHE A 87 2.45 -6.30 0.43
N SER A 88 2.66 -5.54 1.51
CA SER A 88 1.74 -5.55 2.64
C SER A 88 0.41 -4.88 2.26
N VAL A 89 -0.69 -5.30 2.90
CA VAL A 89 -2.05 -4.81 2.64
C VAL A 89 -2.11 -3.28 2.56
N LEU A 90 -1.59 -2.60 3.59
CA LEU A 90 -1.61 -1.14 3.67
C LEU A 90 -0.82 -0.48 2.54
N ASN A 91 0.30 -1.07 2.12
CA ASN A 91 1.13 -0.51 1.06
C ASN A 91 0.54 -0.77 -0.33
N LEU A 92 -0.10 -1.92 -0.56
CA LEU A 92 -0.84 -2.20 -1.79
C LEU A 92 -2.01 -1.22 -1.95
N GLN A 93 -2.82 -1.04 -0.90
CA GLN A 93 -3.91 -0.07 -0.89
C GLN A 93 -3.42 1.35 -1.18
N LYS A 94 -2.36 1.79 -0.50
CA LYS A 94 -1.74 3.10 -0.75
C LYS A 94 -1.23 3.24 -2.18
N GLY A 95 -0.60 2.19 -2.72
CA GLY A 95 -0.07 2.17 -4.08
C GLY A 95 -1.18 2.34 -5.12
N ILE A 96 -2.29 1.62 -4.94
CA ILE A 96 -3.48 1.69 -5.79
C ILE A 96 -4.11 3.09 -5.72
N VAL A 97 -4.34 3.62 -4.51
CA VAL A 97 -4.91 4.97 -4.33
C VAL A 97 -4.04 6.04 -4.96
N LYS A 98 -2.72 5.95 -4.79
CA LYS A 98 -1.77 6.90 -5.40
C LYS A 98 -1.82 6.87 -6.92
N GLN A 99 -1.98 5.69 -7.53
CA GLN A 99 -2.13 5.58 -8.99
C GLN A 99 -3.41 6.26 -9.48
N ARG A 100 -4.53 6.12 -8.76
CA ARG A 100 -5.80 6.80 -9.10
C ARG A 100 -5.64 8.32 -9.08
N ILE A 101 -5.10 8.87 -7.99
CA ILE A 101 -4.89 10.33 -7.85
C ILE A 101 -4.02 10.90 -8.98
N ASN A 102 -2.97 10.17 -9.37
CA ASN A 102 -2.11 10.60 -10.47
C ASN A 102 -2.84 10.56 -11.82
N GLN A 103 -3.73 9.58 -12.07
CA GLN A 103 -4.52 9.53 -13.32
C GLN A 103 -5.54 10.67 -13.37
N ASP A 104 -6.22 10.96 -12.26
CA ASP A 104 -7.22 12.02 -12.20
C ASP A 104 -6.57 13.42 -12.23
N GLY A 105 -5.39 13.58 -11.62
CA GLY A 105 -4.64 14.85 -11.61
C GLY A 105 -4.07 15.24 -12.98
N GLU A 106 -3.66 14.26 -13.79
CA GLU A 106 -3.20 14.53 -15.17
C GLU A 106 -4.36 14.95 -16.10
N PHE A 107 -5.59 14.49 -15.84
CA PHE A 107 -6.79 14.95 -16.57
C PHE A 107 -7.07 16.45 -16.36
N PHE A 108 -6.91 16.97 -15.14
CA PHE A 108 -7.06 18.41 -14.85
C PHE A 108 -5.91 19.26 -15.44
N LYS A 109 -4.71 18.69 -15.56
CA LYS A 109 -3.57 19.34 -16.22
C LYS A 109 -3.75 19.43 -17.73
N GLU A 110 -4.25 18.37 -18.36
CA GLU A 110 -4.45 18.30 -19.80
C GLU A 110 -5.55 19.27 -20.27
N ILE A 111 -6.63 19.42 -19.50
CA ILE A 111 -7.68 20.43 -19.73
C ILE A 111 -7.12 21.87 -19.59
N HIS A 112 -6.22 22.11 -18.65
CA HIS A 112 -5.65 23.45 -18.42
C HIS A 112 -4.58 23.82 -19.47
N LEU A 113 -3.83 22.83 -20.00
CA LEU A 113 -2.80 23.05 -21.03
C LEU A 113 -3.39 23.21 -22.44
N SER A 114 -4.52 22.57 -22.72
CA SER A 114 -5.24 22.73 -24.00
C SER A 114 -6.02 24.05 -24.09
N GLN A 115 -6.41 24.65 -22.95
CA GLN A 115 -7.00 25.99 -22.91
C GLN A 115 -5.98 27.12 -23.16
N SER A 116 -4.71 26.95 -22.78
CA SER A 116 -3.68 27.98 -23.00
C SER A 116 -3.15 28.02 -24.44
N LEU A 117 -3.28 26.94 -25.21
CA LEU A 117 -2.85 26.88 -26.63
C LEU A 117 -3.87 27.49 -27.61
N SER A 118 -5.11 27.76 -27.17
CA SER A 118 -6.17 28.35 -28.03
C SER A 118 -6.35 29.86 -27.85
N GLN A 119 -5.57 30.53 -27.00
CA GLN A 119 -5.68 31.98 -26.83
C GLN A 119 -4.75 32.74 -27.77
N ASN A 120 -5.12 32.74 -29.05
CA ASN A 120 -4.77 33.81 -29.98
C ASN A 120 -5.99 34.16 -30.83
N LYS A 121 -6.95 34.88 -30.24
CA LYS A 121 -7.67 36.01 -30.87
C LYS A 121 -8.68 36.63 -29.90
N SER A 122 -8.62 37.96 -29.87
CA SER A 122 -9.62 38.96 -29.41
C SER A 122 -10.02 38.99 -27.92
N SER A 123 -9.36 39.89 -27.20
CA SER A 123 -9.94 41.04 -26.46
C SER A 123 -11.36 40.95 -25.86
N GLU A 124 -11.39 41.27 -24.56
CA GLU A 124 -12.49 41.83 -23.74
C GLU A 124 -13.67 40.92 -23.33
N LYS A 125 -13.57 40.37 -22.10
CA LYS A 125 -14.54 40.45 -20.97
C LYS A 125 -14.26 39.31 -19.97
N TYR A 126 -14.97 39.33 -18.84
CA TYR A 126 -14.92 38.41 -17.68
C TYR A 126 -14.00 38.82 -16.52
N LYS A 127 -14.39 39.92 -15.86
CA LYS A 127 -14.01 40.23 -14.48
C LYS A 127 -14.97 39.53 -13.50
N ASP A 128 -15.03 38.19 -13.43
CA ASP A 128 -15.95 37.54 -12.48
C ASP A 128 -15.41 36.30 -11.73
N PHE A 129 -14.16 35.88 -11.94
CA PHE A 129 -13.61 34.68 -11.26
C PHE A 129 -12.67 34.94 -10.08
N LYS A 130 -12.63 36.17 -9.55
CA LYS A 130 -11.78 36.52 -8.39
C LYS A 130 -12.49 36.36 -7.04
N ASN A 131 -13.83 36.39 -7.00
CA ASN A 131 -14.62 36.32 -5.77
C ASN A 131 -14.83 34.91 -5.19
N GLN A 132 -14.50 33.84 -5.91
CA GLN A 132 -14.65 32.47 -5.37
C GLN A 132 -13.43 32.01 -4.57
N ARG A 133 -12.26 32.65 -4.75
CA ARG A 133 -11.05 32.31 -3.97
C ARG A 133 -11.10 32.80 -2.53
N THR A 134 -11.85 33.86 -2.25
CA THR A 134 -11.99 34.42 -0.90
C THR A 134 -12.88 33.56 -0.01
N LEU A 135 -13.99 33.03 -0.54
CA LEU A 135 -14.92 32.18 0.22
C LEU A 135 -14.30 30.83 0.67
N LEU A 136 -13.37 30.27 -0.11
CA LEU A 136 -12.70 29.02 0.26
C LEU A 136 -11.65 29.21 1.37
N ASN A 137 -11.06 30.41 1.49
CA ASN A 137 -10.11 30.69 2.58
C ASN A 137 -10.82 30.87 3.93
N GLU A 138 -12.06 31.33 3.93
CA GLU A 138 -12.85 31.59 5.14
C GLU A 138 -13.44 30.30 5.76
N LEU A 139 -13.59 29.23 4.98
CA LEU A 139 -14.02 27.91 5.45
C LEU A 139 -12.87 27.03 5.99
N LEU A 140 -11.60 27.42 5.72
CA LEU A 140 -10.42 26.66 6.13
C LEU A 140 -9.76 27.16 7.42
N THR A 141 -10.27 28.24 8.03
CA THR A 141 -9.76 28.72 9.31
C THR A 141 -10.51 28.05 10.47
N PRO A 142 -9.83 27.26 11.32
CA PRO A 142 -10.45 26.74 12.54
C PRO A 142 -10.75 27.90 13.51
N GLU A 143 -12.02 28.01 13.90
CA GLU A 143 -12.51 28.95 14.90
C GLU A 143 -11.76 28.76 16.22
N LYS A 144 -10.89 29.71 16.57
CA LYS A 144 -10.28 29.78 17.90
C LYS A 144 -11.23 30.53 18.83
N GLN A 145 -11.82 29.83 19.79
CA GLN A 145 -12.43 30.46 20.96
C GLN A 145 -11.41 30.59 22.11
N PRO A 146 -11.41 31.71 22.85
CA PRO A 146 -10.36 32.04 23.82
C PRO A 146 -10.58 31.39 25.20
N MET A 147 -9.47 30.84 25.71
CA MET A 147 -8.98 30.81 27.11
C MET A 147 -9.95 30.51 28.26
N ASN A 148 -9.70 29.40 28.97
CA ASN A 148 -9.70 29.38 30.43
C ASN A 148 -8.55 28.51 30.94
N ALA A 149 -7.96 28.97 32.04
CA ALA A 149 -6.72 28.49 32.65
C ALA A 149 -6.91 27.22 33.49
N ASP A 150 -5.76 26.62 33.79
CA ASP A 150 -5.48 25.65 34.86
C ASP A 150 -5.91 24.19 34.60
N GLU A 151 -4.93 23.33 34.28
CA GLU A 151 -4.57 22.17 35.11
C GLU A 151 -3.33 21.45 34.54
N ASP A 152 -2.36 21.24 35.43
CA ASP A 152 -1.09 20.56 35.21
C ASP A 152 -1.27 19.16 34.58
N PHE A 153 -0.69 18.96 33.39
CA PHE A 153 -0.38 17.62 32.87
C PHE A 153 1.07 17.56 32.43
N SER A 154 1.94 17.13 33.37
CA SER A 154 3.26 16.63 33.03
C SER A 154 3.12 15.35 32.18
N PRO A 155 3.85 15.20 31.06
CA PRO A 155 3.82 13.98 30.27
C PRO A 155 4.61 12.88 30.98
N ASP A 156 3.89 11.90 31.54
CA ASP A 156 4.47 10.68 32.08
C ASP A 156 5.20 9.88 30.98
N LYS A 157 6.50 9.69 31.16
CA LYS A 157 7.35 8.87 30.27
C LYS A 157 6.95 7.39 30.40
N PRO A 158 6.83 6.63 29.30
CA PRO A 158 6.50 5.21 29.39
C PRO A 158 7.64 4.42 30.07
N LYS A 159 7.30 3.72 31.16
CA LYS A 159 8.23 2.85 31.91
C LYS A 159 8.65 1.65 31.04
N LYS A 160 9.96 1.49 30.81
CA LYS A 160 10.56 0.32 30.14
C LYS A 160 10.33 -0.94 31.00
N LYS A 161 9.74 -1.98 30.43
CA LYS A 161 9.65 -3.31 31.07
C LYS A 161 11.03 -3.97 31.08
N LYS A 162 11.56 -4.28 32.27
CA LYS A 162 12.75 -5.12 32.46
C LYS A 162 12.33 -6.58 32.29
N SER A 163 13.02 -7.33 31.44
CA SER A 163 12.92 -8.79 31.35
C SER A 163 13.50 -9.41 32.62
N LYS A 164 12.71 -10.23 33.34
CA LYS A 164 13.24 -11.11 34.38
C LYS A 164 13.82 -12.35 33.70
N CYS A 165 15.14 -12.50 33.72
CA CYS A 165 15.80 -13.76 33.42
C CYS A 165 15.59 -14.68 34.63
N LEU A 166 14.97 -15.84 34.42
CA LEU A 166 15.03 -16.96 35.35
C LEU A 166 16.43 -17.57 35.21
N HIS A 167 17.23 -17.54 36.26
CA HIS A 167 18.39 -18.43 36.40
C HIS A 167 17.84 -19.79 36.84
N LEU A 168 18.09 -20.82 36.03
CA LEU A 168 18.07 -22.23 36.44
C LEU A 168 19.45 -22.58 36.98
#